data_AF-A0A1X0QV78-F1
#
_entry.id   AF-A0A1X0QV78-F1
#
_cell.length_a   1.000
_cell.length_b   1.000
_cell.length_c   1.000
_cell.angle_alpha   90.00
_cell.angle_beta   90.00
_cell.angle_gamma   90.00
#
_symmetry.space_group_name_H-M   'P 1'
#
loop_
_entity.id
_entity.type
_entity.pdbx_description
1 polymer ?
#
loop_
_entity_poly.entity_id
_entity_poly.type
_entity_poly.pdbx_seq_one_letter_code
_entity_poly.pdbx_strand_id
1 'polypeptide(L)'
;MLVAYILILKFECVHADPSCSKNAETVVCVNSVDGTNVRAKVYVVAGKDGNSIPEYTLKVAMDKFMGGTCTVDKNSGYMLCVTRDQWRFSNWSGYIDIEFACTNKLYKAYGADWKSRDYYCRNR
;
A
#
# COMPACT_ATOMS: atom_id res chain seq x y z
N MET A 1 -0.85 3.01 -63.94
CA MET A 1 -0.29 2.27 -62.79
C MET A 1 -0.71 2.98 -61.53
N LEU A 2 -1.58 2.37 -60.71
CA LEU A 2 -2.06 2.96 -59.45
C LEU A 2 -1.38 2.20 -58.30
N VAL A 3 -0.49 2.87 -57.56
CA VAL A 3 0.17 2.29 -56.39
C VAL A 3 -0.66 2.65 -55.16
N ALA A 4 -1.41 1.67 -54.65
CA ALA A 4 -2.16 1.80 -53.41
C ALA A 4 -1.20 1.65 -52.22
N TYR A 5 -0.96 2.73 -51.48
CA TYR A 5 -0.22 2.71 -50.23
C TYR A 5 -1.14 2.22 -49.11
N ILE A 6 -0.93 0.98 -48.67
CA ILE A 6 -1.59 0.43 -47.48
C ILE A 6 -0.91 1.03 -46.25
N LEU A 7 -1.59 1.95 -45.59
CA LEU A 7 -1.20 2.50 -44.29
C LEU A 7 -1.47 1.43 -43.23
N ILE A 8 -0.43 0.69 -42.82
CA ILE A 8 -0.51 -0.26 -41.71
C ILE A 8 -0.43 0.55 -40.41
N LEU A 9 -1.58 0.90 -39.85
CA LEU A 9 -1.70 1.43 -38.49
C LEU A 9 -1.32 0.31 -37.50
N LYS A 10 -0.09 0.38 -36.96
CA LYS A 10 0.29 -0.43 -35.80
C LYS A 10 -0.47 0.12 -34.58
N PHE A 11 -1.61 -0.48 -34.28
CA PHE A 11 -2.23 -0.34 -32.96
C PHE A 11 -1.38 -1.11 -31.96
N GLU A 12 -0.42 -0.44 -31.34
CA GLU A 12 0.15 -0.93 -30.09
C GLU A 12 -0.95 -0.77 -29.03
N CYS A 13 -1.69 -1.86 -28.76
CA CYS A 13 -2.50 -1.95 -27.56
C CYS A 13 -1.57 -1.88 -26.37
N VAL A 14 -1.34 -0.67 -25.86
CA VAL A 14 -0.80 -0.45 -24.53
C VAL A 14 -1.87 -0.99 -23.59
N HIS A 15 -1.76 -2.27 -23.22
CA HIS A 15 -2.55 -2.82 -22.13
C HIS A 15 -2.22 -1.94 -20.93
N ALA A 16 -3.21 -1.16 -20.47
CA ALA A 16 -3.08 -0.45 -19.20
C ALA A 16 -2.70 -1.52 -18.18
N ASP A 17 -1.50 -1.37 -17.58
CA ASP A 17 -1.04 -2.30 -16.58
C ASP A 17 -2.14 -2.35 -15.50
N PRO A 18 -2.75 -3.52 -15.21
CA PRO A 18 -3.82 -3.61 -14.22
C PRO A 18 -3.37 -3.08 -12.85
N SER A 19 -2.05 -2.99 -12.62
CA SER A 19 -1.46 -2.34 -11.44
C SER A 19 -1.67 -0.82 -11.38
N CYS A 20 -1.88 -0.11 -12.50
CA CYS A 20 -2.13 1.34 -12.60
C CYS A 20 -3.54 1.78 -12.19
N SER A 21 -4.49 0.85 -12.12
CA SER A 21 -5.89 1.23 -12.31
C SER A 21 -6.46 2.06 -11.16
N LYS A 22 -5.99 1.85 -9.92
CA LYS A 22 -6.49 2.51 -8.70
C LYS A 22 -5.44 2.52 -7.59
N ASN A 23 -5.43 3.58 -6.77
CA ASN A 23 -4.73 3.58 -5.48
C ASN A 23 -5.38 2.55 -4.52
N ALA A 24 -4.68 2.21 -3.44
CA ALA A 24 -5.25 1.43 -2.35
C ALA A 24 -5.35 2.28 -1.09
N GLU A 25 -6.57 2.43 -0.58
CA GLU A 25 -6.76 2.97 0.76
C GLU A 25 -6.52 1.85 1.77
N THR A 26 -5.68 2.15 2.75
CA THR A 26 -5.22 1.19 3.74
C THR A 26 -5.39 1.74 5.14
N VAL A 27 -5.87 0.88 6.04
CA VAL A 27 -5.96 1.17 7.47
C VAL A 27 -4.99 0.28 8.22
N VAL A 28 -4.14 0.89 9.04
CA VAL A 28 -3.17 0.23 9.91
C VAL A 28 -3.69 0.30 11.33
N CYS A 29 -4.01 -0.86 11.91
CA CYS A 29 -4.46 -0.98 13.28
C CYS A 29 -3.30 -1.43 14.14
N VAL A 30 -2.78 -0.56 15.01
CA VAL A 30 -1.75 -0.96 15.98
C VAL A 30 -2.39 -1.87 17.02
N ASN A 31 -1.74 -2.98 17.33
CA ASN A 31 -2.21 -3.98 18.29
C ASN A 31 -1.37 -3.96 19.56
N SER A 32 -0.05 -3.85 19.42
CA SER A 32 0.86 -3.78 20.56
C SER A 32 2.12 -3.01 20.20
N VAL A 33 2.75 -2.44 21.22
CA VAL A 33 3.97 -1.67 21.10
C VAL A 33 4.92 -2.12 22.20
N ASP A 34 6.18 -2.33 21.84
CA ASP A 34 7.27 -2.64 22.76
C ASP A 34 8.52 -1.82 22.37
N GLY A 35 8.63 -0.64 22.98
CA GLY A 35 9.65 0.36 22.64
C GLY A 35 9.53 0.86 21.20
N THR A 36 10.44 0.41 20.34
CA THR A 36 10.44 0.69 18.89
C THR A 36 9.76 -0.40 18.07
N ASN A 37 9.37 -1.52 18.68
CA ASN A 37 8.69 -2.59 17.98
C ASN A 37 7.18 -2.34 17.99
N VAL A 38 6.59 -2.20 16.80
CA VAL A 38 5.16 -1.99 16.61
C VAL A 38 4.58 -3.19 15.88
N ARG A 39 3.59 -3.85 16.50
CA ARG A 39 2.82 -4.92 15.86
C ARG A 39 1.46 -4.36 15.48
N ALA A 40 1.07 -4.58 14.23
CA ALA A 40 -0.15 -4.04 13.67
C ALA A 40 -0.80 -5.03 12.70
N LYS A 41 -2.05 -4.75 12.33
CA LYS A 41 -2.71 -5.36 11.18
C LYS A 41 -2.97 -4.28 10.12
N VAL A 42 -2.71 -4.63 8.87
CA VAL A 42 -2.93 -3.78 7.71
C VAL A 42 -4.13 -4.30 6.94
N TYR A 43 -5.07 -3.42 6.64
CA TYR A 43 -6.29 -3.74 5.91
C TYR A 43 -6.43 -2.84 4.70
N VAL A 44 -6.59 -3.42 3.52
CA VAL A 44 -6.97 -2.70 2.31
C VAL A 44 -8.48 -2.50 2.36
N VAL A 45 -8.94 -1.25 2.41
CA VAL A 45 -10.34 -0.91 2.63
C VAL A 45 -11.05 -0.45 1.37
N ALA A 46 -10.32 0.12 0.41
CA ALA A 46 -10.88 0.57 -0.86
C ALA A 46 -9.84 0.64 -1.98
N GLY A 47 -10.34 0.86 -3.20
CA GLY A 47 -9.53 1.14 -4.38
C GLY A 47 -9.09 -0.10 -5.15
N LYS A 48 -8.06 -0.80 -4.66
CA LYS A 48 -7.43 -1.95 -5.33
C LYS A 48 -7.74 -3.26 -4.60
N ASP A 49 -7.88 -4.37 -5.34
CA ASP A 49 -8.02 -5.69 -4.70
C ASP A 49 -6.74 -5.98 -3.90
N GLY A 50 -6.88 -6.26 -2.60
CA GLY A 50 -5.75 -6.54 -1.72
C GLY A 50 -4.87 -7.69 -2.20
N ASN A 51 -5.42 -8.65 -2.95
CA ASN A 51 -4.65 -9.75 -3.54
C ASN A 51 -3.74 -9.31 -4.70
N SER A 52 -4.05 -8.18 -5.34
CA SER A 52 -3.31 -7.62 -6.47
C SER A 52 -2.18 -6.67 -6.04
N ILE A 53 -1.99 -6.46 -4.73
CA ILE A 53 -0.93 -5.64 -4.17
C ILE A 53 0.29 -6.54 -3.90
N PRO A 54 1.45 -6.29 -4.53
CA PRO A 54 2.67 -7.00 -4.21
C PRO A 54 3.08 -6.76 -2.76
N GLU A 55 3.50 -7.80 -2.06
CA GLU A 55 3.93 -7.71 -0.65
C GLU A 55 5.07 -6.69 -0.46
N TYR A 56 6.03 -6.68 -1.39
CA TYR A 56 7.13 -5.71 -1.39
C TYR A 56 6.63 -4.27 -1.48
N THR A 57 5.58 -4.00 -2.26
CA THR A 57 4.98 -2.66 -2.36
C THR A 57 4.39 -2.23 -1.03
N LEU A 58 3.64 -3.14 -0.40
CA LEU A 58 3.04 -2.89 0.91
C LEU A 58 4.13 -2.65 1.96
N LYS A 59 5.19 -3.47 1.96
CA LYS A 59 6.36 -3.30 2.84
C LYS A 59 6.99 -1.91 2.69
N VAL A 60 7.32 -1.47 1.47
CA VAL A 60 7.95 -0.16 1.24
C VAL A 60 7.03 1.00 1.66
N ALA A 61 5.72 0.88 1.44
CA ALA A 61 4.75 1.85 1.92
C ALA A 61 4.72 1.91 3.46
N MET A 62 4.71 0.76 4.12
CA MET A 62 4.71 0.66 5.58
C MET A 62 6.03 1.16 6.19
N ASP A 63 7.19 0.86 5.59
CA ASP A 63 8.50 1.38 6.01
C ASP A 63 8.46 2.91 6.10
N LYS A 64 7.93 3.56 5.04
CA LYS A 64 7.78 5.02 4.99
C LYS A 64 6.77 5.53 6.02
N PHE A 65 5.61 4.88 6.10
CA PHE A 65 4.50 5.30 6.95
C PHE A 65 4.81 5.20 8.44
N MET A 66 5.48 4.12 8.85
CA MET A 66 5.87 3.87 10.23
C MET A 66 7.18 4.58 10.61
N GLY A 67 7.88 5.18 9.64
CA GLY A 67 9.20 5.78 9.87
C GLY A 67 10.23 4.74 10.33
N GLY A 68 10.26 3.57 9.71
CA GLY A 68 11.00 2.40 10.20
C GLY A 68 11.21 1.31 9.17
N THR A 69 11.55 0.11 9.64
CA THR A 69 11.62 -1.09 8.80
C THR A 69 10.53 -2.06 9.24
N CYS A 70 9.67 -2.43 8.30
CA CYS A 70 8.53 -3.31 8.48
C CYS A 70 8.74 -4.63 7.76
N THR A 71 8.19 -5.68 8.37
CA THR A 71 7.87 -6.96 7.73
C THR A 71 6.36 -7.02 7.63
N VAL A 72 5.83 -7.34 6.46
CA VAL A 72 4.40 -7.43 6.20
C VAL A 72 4.11 -8.78 5.58
N ASP A 73 3.21 -9.54 6.18
CA ASP A 73 2.61 -10.73 5.57
C ASP A 73 1.29 -10.32 4.94
N LYS A 74 1.23 -10.30 3.61
CA LYS A 74 0.02 -9.86 2.91
C LYS A 74 -1.19 -10.79 3.15
N ASN A 75 -0.96 -12.06 3.45
CA ASN A 75 -2.04 -13.05 3.55
C ASN A 75 -2.79 -12.91 4.87
N SER A 76 -2.05 -12.67 5.95
CA SER A 76 -2.65 -12.42 7.28
C SER A 76 -2.92 -10.94 7.55
N GLY A 77 -2.34 -10.04 6.74
CA GLY A 77 -2.29 -8.60 7.01
C GLY A 77 -1.42 -8.26 8.22
N TYR A 78 -0.72 -9.23 8.80
CA TYR A 78 0.13 -9.01 9.96
C TYR A 78 1.34 -8.19 9.58
N MET A 79 1.66 -7.23 10.43
CA MET A 79 2.82 -6.36 10.27
C MET A 79 3.59 -6.26 11.58
N LEU A 80 4.92 -6.38 11.47
CA LEU A 80 5.87 -6.07 12.53
C LEU A 80 6.83 -5.00 12.01
N CYS A 81 6.89 -3.86 12.68
CA CYS A 81 7.77 -2.77 12.35
C CYS A 81 8.73 -2.45 13.49
N VAL A 82 9.97 -2.15 13.13
CA VAL A 82 10.96 -1.52 14.00
C VAL A 82 11.04 -0.06 13.59
N THR A 83 10.46 0.81 14.39
CA THR A 83 10.41 2.27 14.16
C THR A 83 11.70 2.93 14.60
N ARG A 84 12.04 4.08 14.00
CA ARG A 84 13.22 4.86 14.41
C ARG A 84 13.05 5.45 15.80
N ASP A 85 11.85 5.98 16.07
CA ASP A 85 11.51 6.61 17.33
C ASP A 85 10.66 5.68 18.20
N GLN A 86 10.68 5.90 19.52
CA GLN A 86 9.84 5.17 20.44
C GLN A 86 8.36 5.46 20.18
N TRP A 87 7.57 4.40 20.03
CA TRP A 87 6.14 4.50 19.89
C TRP A 87 5.48 4.43 21.26
N ARG A 88 4.52 5.31 21.55
CA ARG A 88 3.93 5.41 22.90
C ARG A 88 2.54 4.83 23.03
N PHE A 89 1.84 4.61 21.92
CA PHE A 89 0.41 4.27 21.94
C PHE A 89 0.09 3.06 21.10
N SER A 90 -0.38 1.99 21.75
CA SER A 90 -0.82 0.74 21.10
C SER A 90 -2.25 0.81 20.55
N ASN A 91 -3.03 1.82 20.93
CA ASN A 91 -4.43 1.99 20.52
C ASN A 91 -4.58 3.09 19.46
N TRP A 92 -3.72 3.06 18.45
CA TRP A 92 -3.74 4.02 17.35
C TRP A 92 -4.12 3.33 16.04
N SER A 93 -4.78 4.08 15.18
CA SER A 93 -5.14 3.70 13.82
C SER A 93 -4.54 4.71 12.85
N GLY A 94 -3.92 4.18 11.81
CA GLY A 94 -3.23 4.92 10.78
C GLY A 94 -3.95 4.79 9.45
N TYR A 95 -4.15 5.88 8.74
CA TYR A 95 -4.73 5.86 7.39
C TYR A 95 -3.64 6.23 6.39
N ILE A 96 -3.54 5.41 5.34
CA ILE A 96 -2.54 5.54 4.29
C ILE A 96 -3.13 5.20 2.93
N ASP A 97 -2.93 6.09 1.98
CA ASP A 97 -3.24 5.88 0.56
C ASP A 97 -1.99 5.47 -0.21
N ILE A 98 -2.02 4.33 -0.88
CA ILE A 98 -0.89 3.76 -1.62
C ILE A 98 -1.16 3.92 -3.12
N GLU A 99 -0.39 4.80 -3.77
CA GLU A 99 -0.40 4.97 -5.22
C GLU A 99 0.52 3.93 -5.88
N PHE A 100 -0.05 3.22 -6.85
CA PHE A 100 0.64 2.21 -7.63
C PHE A 100 1.29 2.82 -8.86
N ALA A 101 2.60 2.65 -9.02
CA ALA A 101 3.31 3.10 -10.21
C ALA A 101 2.95 2.19 -11.38
N CYS A 102 2.68 2.82 -12.53
CA CYS A 102 2.42 2.16 -13.81
C CYS A 102 3.64 1.48 -14.47
N THR A 103 4.72 1.34 -13.72
CA THR A 103 6.01 0.83 -14.17
C THR A 103 6.65 0.06 -13.02
N ASN A 104 7.71 -0.71 -13.30
CA ASN A 104 8.50 -1.46 -12.32
C ASN A 104 9.26 -0.57 -11.28
N LYS A 105 8.74 0.62 -10.93
CA LYS A 105 9.41 1.63 -10.11
C LYS A 105 8.62 2.00 -8.86
N LEU A 106 9.33 2.71 -7.99
CA LEU A 106 8.99 3.07 -6.62
C LEU A 106 7.55 3.60 -6.45
N TYR A 107 6.82 2.99 -5.52
CA TYR A 107 5.47 3.37 -5.14
C TYR A 107 5.45 4.58 -4.18
N LYS A 108 4.39 5.38 -4.25
CA LYS A 108 4.18 6.53 -3.36
C LYS A 108 3.10 6.19 -2.34
N ALA A 109 3.36 6.56 -1.09
CA ALA A 109 2.41 6.46 0.00
C ALA A 109 2.10 7.89 0.45
N TYR A 110 0.82 8.26 0.42
CA TYR A 110 0.31 9.57 0.82
C TYR A 110 -0.61 9.42 2.02
N GLY A 111 -0.73 10.50 2.79
CA GLY A 111 -1.58 10.54 3.96
C GLY A 111 -1.01 9.65 5.05
N ALA A 112 -0.49 10.26 6.09
CA ALA A 112 -0.13 9.52 7.29
C ALA A 112 -0.82 10.18 8.47
N ASP A 113 -2.14 10.03 8.53
CA ASP A 113 -2.89 10.54 9.67
C ASP A 113 -3.03 9.44 10.71
N TRP A 114 -2.37 9.67 11.84
CA TRP A 114 -2.43 8.83 13.01
C TRP A 114 -3.44 9.42 13.98
N LYS A 115 -4.43 8.61 14.35
CA LYS A 115 -5.43 9.01 15.34
C LYS A 115 -5.68 7.90 16.35
N SER A 116 -6.38 8.26 17.43
CA SER A 116 -6.89 7.27 18.37
C SER A 116 -7.74 6.24 17.64
N ARG A 117 -7.64 4.97 18.07
CA ARG A 117 -8.23 3.83 17.39
C ARG A 117 -9.68 4.09 16.99
N ASP A 118 -9.91 4.16 15.68
CA ASP A 118 -11.23 4.38 15.08
C ASP A 118 -12.15 3.14 15.19
N TYR A 119 -13.37 3.27 14.67
CA TYR A 119 -14.36 2.20 14.61
C TYR A 119 -13.90 1.00 13.76
N TYR A 120 -13.14 1.21 12.69
CA TYR A 120 -12.68 0.15 11.80
C TYR A 120 -11.75 -0.83 12.55
N CYS A 121 -10.77 -0.28 13.27
CA CYS A 121 -9.82 -1.07 14.07
C CYS A 121 -10.40 -1.67 15.37
N ARG A 122 -11.60 -1.26 15.80
CA ARG A 122 -12.27 -1.82 16.98
C ARG A 122 -13.10 -3.06 16.68
N ASN A 123 -13.56 -3.24 15.44
CA ASN A 123 -14.51 -4.29 15.06
C ASN A 123 -13.91 -5.34 14.11
N ARG A 124 -12.58 -5.44 14.03
CA ARG A 124 -11.81 -6.37 13.17
C ARG A 124 -10.73 -7.06 13.99
#